data_AF-A0A848T9Q4-F1
#
_entry.id   AF-A0A848T9Q4-F1
#
_cell.length_a   1.000
_cell.length_b   1.000
_cell.length_c   1.000
_cell.angle_alpha   90.00
_cell.angle_beta   90.00
_cell.angle_gamma   90.00
#
_symmetry.space_group_name_H-M   'P 1'
#
loop_
_entity.id
_entity.type
_entity.pdbx_description
1 polymer ?
#
loop_
_entity_poly.entity_id
_entity_poly.type
_entity_poly.pdbx_seq_one_letter_code
_entity_poly.pdbx_strand_id
1 'polypeptide(L)'
;MVFRFSLGLIGAVALAGCGAAPSGSGVGVSGKSNLPGAGGAVGAPQGSLGGVELCDADFYRPLIGRPYTDVTVPGGPKLRVYSSTAVVTQEYLPDRTNVVYDDRTGRILRAFCG
;
A
#
# COMPACT_ATOMS: atom_id res chain seq x y z
N MET A 1 1.09 -44.83 -3.51
CA MET A 1 1.94 -45.16 -2.35
C MET A 1 1.65 -44.16 -1.24
N VAL A 2 1.11 -44.67 -0.14
CA VAL A 2 0.85 -43.99 1.13
C VAL A 2 2.06 -44.19 2.04
N PHE A 3 2.34 -43.23 2.95
CA PHE A 3 3.24 -43.24 4.13
C PHE A 3 4.32 -42.13 4.08
N ARG A 4 4.60 -41.35 5.13
CA ARG A 4 4.10 -41.34 6.52
C ARG A 4 4.42 -39.99 7.15
N PHE A 5 3.47 -39.48 7.92
CA PHE A 5 3.63 -38.43 8.94
C PHE A 5 4.76 -38.83 9.91
N SER A 6 5.82 -38.04 9.99
CA SER A 6 6.82 -38.14 11.06
C SER A 6 6.57 -37.01 12.06
N LEU A 7 6.00 -37.46 13.17
CA LEU A 7 5.75 -36.81 14.44
C LEU A 7 7.08 -36.56 15.19
N GLY A 8 7.22 -35.40 15.84
CA GLY A 8 8.29 -35.09 16.79
C GLY A 8 9.03 -33.81 16.39
N LEU A 9 9.03 -32.73 17.16
CA LEU A 9 9.42 -32.72 18.57
C LEU A 9 8.68 -31.59 19.30
N ILE A 10 8.12 -31.95 20.44
CA ILE A 10 7.53 -31.07 21.44
C ILE A 10 8.66 -30.16 21.98
N GLY A 11 8.52 -28.85 21.78
CA GLY A 11 9.38 -27.82 22.38
C GLY A 11 8.53 -26.82 23.14
N ALA A 12 8.09 -27.20 24.34
CA ALA A 12 7.47 -26.28 25.28
C ALA A 12 8.56 -25.43 25.95
N VAL A 13 8.69 -24.17 25.53
CA VAL A 13 9.41 -23.14 26.29
C VAL A 13 8.36 -22.15 26.77
N ALA A 14 7.98 -22.32 28.05
CA ALA A 14 7.30 -21.32 28.83
C ALA A 14 8.32 -20.48 29.60
N LEU A 15 7.89 -19.28 30.02
CA LEU A 15 8.51 -18.31 30.93
C LEU A 15 9.39 -17.23 30.28
N ALA A 16 8.80 -16.05 30.06
CA ALA A 16 9.04 -14.90 30.93
C ALA A 16 8.25 -13.70 30.41
N GLY A 17 7.24 -13.27 31.16
CA GLY A 17 6.68 -11.94 31.01
C GLY A 17 7.73 -10.90 31.41
N CYS A 18 7.88 -9.88 30.59
CA CYS A 18 8.33 -8.57 31.05
C CYS A 18 7.50 -7.54 30.28
N GLY A 19 6.39 -7.14 30.91
CA GLY A 19 5.67 -5.95 30.52
C GLY A 19 6.51 -4.73 30.92
N ALA A 20 6.86 -3.92 29.94
CA ALA A 20 7.21 -2.52 30.15
C ALA A 20 6.43 -1.73 29.11
N ALA A 21 5.17 -1.44 29.46
CA ALA A 21 4.39 -0.44 28.75
C ALA A 21 5.06 0.92 29.00
N PRO A 22 5.43 1.70 27.97
CA PRO A 22 5.68 3.11 28.19
C PRO A 22 4.35 3.76 28.55
N SER A 23 4.17 4.04 29.84
CA SER A 23 3.21 5.02 30.34
C SER A 23 3.63 6.39 29.83
N GLY A 24 3.25 6.70 28.59
CA GLY A 24 3.29 8.05 28.06
C GLY A 24 2.23 8.87 28.76
N SER A 25 2.58 9.49 29.88
CA SER A 25 1.80 10.56 30.51
C SER A 25 1.60 11.66 29.49
N GLY A 26 0.39 11.69 28.90
CA GLY A 26 -0.05 12.77 28.06
C GLY A 26 -0.06 14.06 28.86
N VAL A 27 0.95 14.90 28.63
CA VAL A 27 0.91 16.30 29.05
C VAL A 27 -0.11 16.96 28.13
N GLY A 28 -1.35 17.05 28.60
CA GLY A 28 -2.43 17.74 27.91
C GLY A 28 -2.09 19.22 27.79
N VAL A 29 -1.50 19.63 26.67
CA VAL A 29 -1.55 21.02 26.26
C VAL A 29 -2.97 21.23 25.75
N SER A 30 -3.83 21.80 26.60
CA SER A 30 -5.05 22.50 26.19
C SER A 30 -4.68 23.73 25.38
N GLY A 31 -4.12 23.51 24.20
CA GLY A 31 -4.01 24.51 23.16
C GLY A 31 -5.30 24.45 22.37
N LYS A 32 -6.09 25.53 22.40
CA LYS A 32 -7.07 25.82 21.34
C LYS A 32 -6.29 26.12 20.05
N SER A 33 -5.68 25.09 19.49
CA SER A 33 -4.98 25.15 18.23
C SER A 33 -6.03 24.89 17.15
N ASN A 34 -6.61 25.96 16.63
CA ASN A 34 -7.40 25.94 15.40
C ASN A 34 -6.47 25.65 14.20
N LEU A 35 -5.87 24.45 14.16
CA LEU A 35 -5.33 23.92 12.91
C LEU A 35 -6.50 23.29 12.14
N PRO A 36 -6.73 23.68 10.87
CA PRO A 36 -7.65 22.97 9.98
C PRO A 36 -7.31 21.48 10.02
N GLY A 37 -8.32 20.67 10.34
CA GLY A 37 -8.16 19.31 10.83
C GLY A 37 -7.21 18.45 10.01
N ALA A 38 -6.19 17.92 10.67
CA ALA A 38 -5.53 16.70 10.27
C ALA A 38 -6.47 15.51 10.59
N GLY A 39 -7.64 15.50 9.95
CA GLY A 39 -8.37 14.27 9.73
C GLY A 39 -7.56 13.48 8.71
N GLY A 40 -6.77 12.52 9.20
CA GLY A 40 -6.05 11.59 8.35
C GLY A 40 -7.03 10.89 7.41
N ALA A 41 -7.10 11.36 6.17
CA ALA A 41 -7.80 10.66 5.11
C ALA A 41 -6.97 9.43 4.75
N VAL A 42 -7.21 8.34 5.47
CA VAL A 42 -6.89 6.98 5.07
C VAL A 42 -7.71 6.63 3.81
N GLY A 43 -7.37 7.24 2.67
CA GLY A 43 -8.11 7.03 1.43
C GLY A 43 -7.88 8.04 0.31
N ALA A 44 -7.19 9.16 0.55
CA ALA A 44 -6.84 10.05 -0.56
C ALA A 44 -5.70 9.42 -1.38
N PRO A 45 -5.86 9.22 -2.70
CA PRO A 45 -4.74 8.83 -3.56
C PRO A 45 -3.68 9.91 -3.45
N GLN A 46 -2.43 9.50 -3.27
CA GLN A 46 -1.27 10.36 -3.08
C GLN A 46 -0.89 11.20 -4.32
N GLY A 47 -1.79 11.36 -5.29
CA GLY A 47 -1.58 12.05 -6.57
C GLY A 47 -2.48 13.27 -6.83
N SER A 48 -3.55 13.48 -6.07
CA SER A 48 -4.46 14.61 -6.32
C SER A 48 -4.29 15.71 -5.26
N LEU A 49 -3.51 16.73 -5.59
CA LEU A 49 -3.36 17.97 -4.82
C LEU A 49 -4.56 18.93 -5.04
N GLY A 50 -5.79 18.42 -4.96
CA GLY A 50 -7.01 19.25 -5.13
C GLY A 50 -7.11 19.95 -6.50
N GLY A 51 -6.38 19.45 -7.49
CA GLY A 51 -6.32 19.94 -8.86
C GLY A 51 -6.45 18.79 -9.85
N VAL A 52 -6.79 19.12 -11.09
CA VAL A 52 -6.98 18.19 -12.22
C VAL A 52 -5.79 17.22 -12.29
N GLU A 53 -6.04 15.91 -12.19
CA GLU A 53 -4.98 14.91 -12.43
C GLU A 53 -4.54 15.00 -13.90
N LEU A 54 -3.23 15.10 -14.14
CA LEU A 54 -2.66 15.14 -15.50
C LEU A 54 -2.41 13.73 -16.08
N CYS A 55 -2.64 12.70 -15.28
CA CYS A 55 -2.48 11.31 -15.65
C CYS A 55 -3.83 10.58 -15.66
N ASP A 56 -3.86 9.40 -16.26
CA ASP A 56 -5.07 8.59 -16.44
C ASP A 56 -5.38 7.67 -15.23
N ALA A 57 -4.88 7.97 -14.03
CA ALA A 57 -5.03 7.10 -12.86
C ALA A 57 -6.49 6.80 -12.50
N ASP A 58 -7.40 7.76 -12.71
CA ASP A 58 -8.83 7.59 -12.46
C ASP A 58 -9.45 6.44 -13.27
N PHE A 59 -8.97 6.22 -14.50
CA PHE A 59 -9.42 5.11 -15.35
C PHE A 59 -9.06 3.73 -14.77
N TYR A 60 -7.93 3.62 -14.06
CA TYR A 60 -7.44 2.35 -13.52
C TYR A 60 -7.92 2.06 -12.09
N ARG A 61 -8.34 3.07 -11.32
CA ARG A 61 -8.82 2.89 -9.95
C ARG A 61 -10.03 1.95 -9.84
N PRO A 62 -11.02 1.97 -10.75
CA PRO A 62 -12.10 0.97 -10.77
C PRO A 62 -11.63 -0.47 -11.03
N LEU A 63 -10.40 -0.66 -11.52
CA LEU A 63 -9.83 -1.97 -11.87
C LEU A 63 -9.05 -2.60 -10.70
N ILE A 64 -8.96 -1.92 -9.56
CA ILE A 64 -8.32 -2.47 -8.35
C ILE A 64 -9.02 -3.80 -7.97
N GLY A 65 -8.20 -4.83 -7.75
CA GLY A 65 -8.66 -6.20 -7.49
C GLY A 65 -8.91 -7.05 -8.74
N ARG A 66 -8.98 -6.48 -9.94
CA ARG A 66 -9.00 -7.24 -11.21
C ARG A 66 -7.58 -7.73 -11.57
N PRO A 67 -7.45 -8.80 -12.38
CA PRO A 67 -6.15 -9.21 -12.87
C PRO A 67 -5.57 -8.14 -13.79
N TYR A 68 -4.26 -7.87 -13.70
CA TYR A 68 -3.62 -6.83 -14.51
C TYR A 68 -3.65 -7.13 -16.02
N THR A 69 -3.90 -8.38 -16.41
CA THR A 69 -4.04 -8.81 -17.81
C THR A 69 -5.35 -8.36 -18.46
N ASP A 70 -6.37 -8.01 -17.68
CA ASP A 70 -7.63 -7.45 -18.21
C ASP A 70 -7.48 -5.98 -18.62
N VAL A 71 -6.36 -5.36 -18.25
CA VAL A 71 -6.07 -3.97 -18.57
C VAL A 71 -5.29 -3.93 -19.87
N THR A 72 -5.87 -3.29 -20.89
CA THR A 72 -5.10 -2.87 -22.06
C THR A 72 -4.12 -1.80 -21.60
N VAL A 73 -2.88 -2.21 -21.35
CA VAL A 73 -1.76 -1.33 -20.98
C VAL A 73 -1.17 -0.81 -22.30
N PRO A 74 -1.52 0.42 -22.77
CA PRO A 74 -0.79 1.01 -23.88
C PRO A 74 0.68 1.12 -23.45
N GLY A 75 1.56 0.36 -24.11
CA GLY A 75 3.00 0.50 -23.90
C GLY A 75 3.41 1.92 -24.28
N GLY A 76 3.88 2.71 -23.32
CA GLY A 76 4.26 4.09 -23.56
C GLY A 76 4.89 4.74 -22.33
N PRO A 77 5.61 5.87 -22.50
CA PRO A 77 6.36 6.52 -21.42
C PRO A 77 5.47 7.04 -20.28
N LYS A 78 4.17 7.21 -20.54
CA LYS A 78 3.17 7.70 -19.59
C LYS A 78 2.57 6.63 -18.69
N LEU A 79 2.75 5.35 -18.99
CA LEU A 79 2.16 4.27 -18.21
C LEU A 79 3.24 3.31 -17.73
N ARG A 80 3.35 3.19 -16.40
CA ARG A 80 4.31 2.29 -15.75
C ARG A 80 3.55 1.25 -14.94
N VAL A 81 3.72 -0.01 -15.32
CA VAL A 81 3.14 -1.16 -14.63
C VAL A 81 4.25 -1.98 -14.01
N TYR A 82 4.16 -2.24 -12.71
CA TYR A 82 5.20 -2.99 -12.00
C TYR A 82 4.60 -3.78 -10.84
N SER A 83 5.29 -4.84 -10.43
CA SER A 83 4.87 -5.66 -9.31
C SER A 83 5.13 -4.94 -7.98
N SER A 84 4.38 -5.32 -6.94
CA SER A 84 4.57 -4.85 -5.57
C SER A 84 5.99 -5.11 -5.01
N THR A 85 6.70 -6.06 -5.61
CA THR A 85 8.06 -6.48 -5.24
C THR A 85 9.15 -5.89 -6.14
N ALA A 86 8.78 -5.15 -7.19
CA ALA A 86 9.74 -4.55 -8.10
C ALA A 86 10.48 -3.38 -7.43
N VAL A 87 11.80 -3.34 -7.61
CA VAL A 87 12.61 -2.17 -7.22
C VAL A 87 12.48 -1.11 -8.31
N VAL A 88 11.93 0.05 -7.96
CA VAL A 88 11.70 1.18 -8.88
C VAL A 88 12.21 2.48 -8.27
N THR A 89 12.54 3.45 -9.13
CA THR A 89 12.90 4.81 -8.71
C THR A 89 11.65 5.58 -8.28
N GLN A 90 11.77 6.38 -7.22
CA GLN A 90 10.68 7.21 -6.64
C GLN A 90 10.67 8.64 -7.21
N GLU A 91 11.04 8.80 -8.48
CA GLU A 91 10.94 10.09 -9.16
C GLU A 91 9.46 10.42 -9.41
N TYR A 92 9.08 11.69 -9.20
CA TYR A 92 7.72 12.18 -9.39
C TYR A 92 7.53 12.78 -10.79
N LEU A 93 6.66 12.16 -11.59
CA LEU A 93 6.19 12.64 -12.90
C LEU A 93 4.67 12.80 -12.87
N PRO A 94 4.15 14.04 -12.87
CA PRO A 94 2.71 14.28 -12.70
C PRO A 94 1.86 13.77 -13.88
N ASP A 95 2.46 13.58 -15.05
CA ASP A 95 1.79 13.09 -16.26
C ASP A 95 1.89 11.57 -16.44
N ARG A 96 2.55 10.87 -15.51
CA ARG A 96 2.75 9.42 -15.56
C ARG A 96 1.80 8.71 -14.62
N THR A 97 1.15 7.68 -15.15
CA THR A 97 0.28 6.76 -14.41
C THR A 97 1.09 5.57 -13.96
N ASN A 98 1.08 5.29 -12.65
CA ASN A 98 1.65 4.08 -12.07
C ASN A 98 0.53 3.11 -11.71
N VAL A 99 0.67 1.86 -12.14
CA VAL A 99 -0.21 0.75 -11.74
C VAL A 99 0.64 -0.31 -11.05
N VAL A 100 0.32 -0.60 -9.80
CA VAL A 100 1.01 -1.59 -8.98
C VAL A 100 0.14 -2.84 -8.91
N TYR A 101 0.70 -3.99 -9.27
CA TYR A 101 0.04 -5.28 -9.14
C TYR A 101 0.73 -6.18 -8.11
N ASP A 102 -0.03 -7.09 -7.52
CA ASP A 102 0.50 -8.10 -6.60
C ASP A 102 1.18 -9.22 -7.40
N ASP A 103 2.43 -9.53 -7.06
CA ASP A 103 3.25 -10.52 -7.76
C ASP A 103 2.73 -11.96 -7.62
N ARG A 104 2.02 -12.26 -6.54
CA ARG A 104 1.51 -13.61 -6.25
C ARG A 104 0.15 -13.88 -6.89
N THR A 105 -0.73 -12.89 -6.87
CA THR A 105 -2.13 -13.01 -7.33
C THR A 105 -2.37 -12.39 -8.70
N GLY A 106 -1.45 -11.56 -9.19
CA GLY A 106 -1.59 -10.82 -10.44
C GLY A 106 -2.69 -9.75 -10.39
N ARG A 107 -3.15 -9.36 -9.20
CA ARG A 107 -4.25 -8.38 -9.05
C ARG A 107 -3.71 -6.97 -8.90
N ILE A 108 -4.43 -6.00 -9.47
CA ILE A 108 -4.09 -4.59 -9.28
C ILE A 108 -4.34 -4.20 -7.84
N LEU A 109 -3.31 -3.65 -7.20
CA LEU A 109 -3.38 -3.16 -5.83
C LEU A 109 -3.71 -1.68 -5.80
N ARG A 110 -3.05 -0.88 -6.64
CA ARG A 110 -3.15 0.59 -6.63
C ARG A 110 -2.87 1.19 -8.01
N ALA A 111 -3.49 2.33 -8.28
CA ALA A 111 -3.17 3.20 -9.40
C ALA A 111 -3.05 4.65 -8.93
N PHE A 112 -2.02 5.37 -9.37
CA PHE A 112 -1.75 6.76 -8.94
C PHE A 112 -0.87 7.54 -9.94
N CYS A 113 -0.99 8.88 -9.93
CA CYS A 113 -0.09 9.76 -10.67
C CYS A 113 1.24 9.94 -9.95
N GLY A 114 2.36 9.86 -10.69
CA GLY A 114 3.69 10.13 -10.16
C GLY A 114 4.83 9.48 -10.92
#